data_AF-A0A3B0V5W3-F1
#
_entry.id   AF-A0A3B0V5W3-F1
#
_cell.length_a   1.000
_cell.length_b   1.000
_cell.length_c   1.000
_cell.angle_alpha   90.00
_cell.angle_beta   90.00
_cell.angle_gamma   90.00
#
_symmetry.space_group_name_H-M   'P 1'
#
loop_
_entity.id
_entity.type
_entity.pdbx_description
1 polymer ?
#
loop_
_entity_poly.entity_id
_entity_poly.type
_entity_poly.pdbx_seq_one_letter_code
_entity_poly.pdbx_strand_id
1 'polypeptide(L)'
;MAELVIKIGSVSANPAHYQDGDILEAFNRRRIRQSYAEQICSITHVNFNSDGLNPLNCLTAKMYDQTALYRYVRVSRTEVIRTNLDTGEKEAFSAKPNIRGEAIDLPLYLAERIKHPNHLIFGTKENEVWYGHNLRRTSHAALDKVWNAIETETEEREIFYQLWPLSKRERQAYLAISVQDFTDNQAALFVRPELKLIGVNDRGDDVFDVTRKRSQLINWKNLSLPVSEAILENKTVDVDIRNSLQFDYSKIVKTKDKITGVA
;
A
#
# COMPACT_ATOMS: atom_id res chain seq x y z
N MET A 1 -12.71 10.58 1.68
CA MET A 1 -11.86 11.64 1.13
C MET A 1 -10.61 11.00 0.57
N ALA A 2 -9.95 11.63 -0.40
CA ALA A 2 -8.70 11.14 -0.99
C ALA A 2 -7.67 12.26 -1.05
N GLU A 3 -6.42 11.90 -1.34
CA GLU A 3 -5.30 12.83 -1.40
C GLU A 3 -4.45 12.63 -2.65
N LEU A 4 -3.90 13.73 -3.15
CA LEU A 4 -2.88 13.75 -4.19
C LEU A 4 -1.63 14.44 -3.66
N VAL A 5 -0.47 13.82 -3.88
CA VAL A 5 0.84 14.40 -3.56
C VAL A 5 1.46 14.95 -4.84
N ILE A 6 1.77 16.24 -4.82
CA ILE A 6 2.19 17.01 -5.98
C ILE A 6 3.65 17.43 -5.81
N LYS A 7 4.42 17.30 -6.88
CA LYS A 7 5.79 17.79 -6.94
C LYS A 7 5.81 19.32 -6.98
N ILE A 8 6.57 19.94 -6.08
CA ILE A 8 6.88 21.37 -6.12
C ILE A 8 8.31 21.61 -6.63
N GLY A 9 8.41 22.36 -7.71
CA GLY A 9 9.62 22.67 -8.48
C GLY A 9 10.14 21.50 -9.31
N SER A 10 10.65 21.80 -10.51
CA SER A 10 11.33 20.82 -11.37
C SER A 10 12.78 20.61 -10.93
N VAL A 11 13.27 19.37 -11.03
CA VAL A 11 14.69 19.05 -10.79
C VAL A 11 15.54 19.27 -12.05
N SER A 12 14.93 19.09 -13.22
CA SER A 12 15.56 19.22 -14.54
C SER A 12 14.49 19.60 -15.57
N ALA A 13 14.89 20.31 -16.62
CA ALA A 13 14.04 20.59 -17.77
C ALA A 13 13.73 19.34 -18.61
N ASN A 14 14.48 18.25 -18.44
CA ASN A 14 14.23 17.00 -19.15
C ASN A 14 12.93 16.33 -18.62
N PRO A 15 11.92 16.11 -19.48
CA PRO A 15 10.62 15.55 -19.10
C PRO A 15 10.69 14.11 -18.56
N ALA A 16 11.80 13.40 -18.79
CA ALA A 16 12.08 12.08 -18.19
C ALA A 16 12.36 12.15 -16.67
N HIS A 17 12.45 13.35 -16.08
CA HIS A 17 12.45 13.57 -14.64
C HIS A 17 11.11 14.14 -14.15
N TYR A 18 10.87 14.06 -12.84
CA TYR A 18 9.70 14.68 -12.22
C TYR A 18 9.72 16.20 -12.40
N GLN A 19 8.61 16.71 -12.89
CA GLN A 19 8.37 18.12 -13.17
C GLN A 19 7.50 18.76 -12.09
N ASP A 20 7.56 20.07 -11.97
CA ASP A 20 6.62 20.83 -11.15
C ASP A 20 5.16 20.53 -11.54
N GLY A 21 4.30 20.34 -10.55
CA GLY A 21 2.90 19.96 -10.75
C GLY A 21 2.64 18.48 -11.03
N ASP A 22 3.68 17.64 -11.11
CA ASP A 22 3.50 16.19 -11.28
C ASP A 22 2.78 15.57 -10.08
N ILE A 23 1.80 14.71 -10.36
CA ILE A 23 1.17 13.87 -9.33
C ILE A 23 2.10 12.70 -9.03
N LEU A 24 2.77 12.76 -7.89
CA LEU A 24 3.73 11.75 -7.45
C LEU A 24 3.03 10.51 -6.94
N GLU A 25 2.05 10.71 -6.06
CA GLU A 25 1.25 9.69 -5.40
C GLU A 25 -0.22 10.07 -5.35
N ALA A 26 -1.08 9.06 -5.34
CA ALA A 26 -2.52 9.20 -5.25
C ALA A 26 -3.08 8.19 -4.24
N PHE A 27 -3.65 8.73 -3.15
CA PHE A 27 -4.18 7.96 -2.03
C PHE A 27 -5.69 8.11 -1.97
N ASN A 28 -6.43 7.11 -2.46
CA ASN A 28 -7.87 7.06 -2.23
C ASN A 28 -8.20 6.69 -0.78
N ARG A 29 -9.47 6.85 -0.39
CA ARG A 29 -9.92 6.51 0.96
C ARG A 29 -9.55 5.08 1.35
N ARG A 30 -9.66 4.14 0.42
CA ARG A 30 -9.34 2.72 0.64
C ARG A 30 -7.88 2.54 1.06
N ARG A 31 -6.94 3.15 0.35
CA ARG A 31 -5.49 3.09 0.65
C ARG A 31 -5.18 3.74 1.99
N ILE A 32 -5.77 4.90 2.28
CA ILE A 32 -5.59 5.61 3.56
C ILE A 32 -6.04 4.70 4.71
N ARG A 33 -7.26 4.17 4.63
CA ARG A 33 -7.81 3.21 5.61
C ARG A 33 -6.93 1.98 5.79
N GLN A 34 -6.42 1.43 4.69
CA GLN A 34 -5.53 0.28 4.72
C GLN A 34 -4.22 0.60 5.44
N SER A 35 -3.57 1.73 5.13
CA SER A 35 -2.31 2.12 5.76
C SER A 35 -2.43 2.25 7.28
N TYR A 36 -3.50 2.87 7.77
CA TYR A 36 -3.70 2.99 9.21
C TYR A 36 -4.06 1.66 9.88
N ALA A 37 -4.90 0.84 9.23
CA ALA A 37 -5.17 -0.50 9.72
C ALA A 37 -3.88 -1.34 9.85
N GLU A 38 -2.98 -1.26 8.87
CA GLU A 38 -1.66 -1.93 8.92
C GLU A 38 -0.79 -1.43 10.08
N GLN A 39 -0.78 -0.12 10.33
CA GLN A 39 -0.02 0.47 11.44
C GLN A 39 -0.58 0.08 12.80
N ILE A 40 -1.90 0.19 12.99
CA ILE A 40 -2.58 -0.14 14.24
C ILE A 40 -2.41 -1.63 14.55
N CYS A 41 -2.66 -2.49 13.55
CA CYS A 41 -2.55 -3.95 13.65
C CYS A 41 -1.11 -4.46 13.51
N SER A 42 -0.09 -3.61 13.62
CA SER A 42 1.31 -4.04 13.51
C SER A 42 1.64 -5.12 14.56
N ILE A 43 2.41 -6.13 14.15
CA ILE A 43 2.85 -7.21 15.05
C ILE A 43 3.72 -6.67 16.20
N THR A 44 4.35 -5.51 16.01
CA THR A 44 5.15 -4.84 17.04
C THR A 44 4.32 -4.38 18.25
N HIS A 45 2.99 -4.32 18.13
CA HIS A 45 2.07 -3.99 19.22
C HIS A 45 1.55 -5.24 19.95
N VAL A 46 1.93 -6.44 19.50
CA VAL A 46 1.43 -7.70 20.03
C VAL A 46 2.46 -8.32 20.97
N ASN A 47 2.03 -8.64 22.19
CA ASN A 47 2.85 -9.39 23.13
C ASN A 47 2.78 -10.89 22.84
N PHE A 48 3.91 -11.58 22.93
CA PHE A 48 3.95 -13.03 22.83
C PHE A 48 3.22 -13.71 24.00
N ASN A 49 2.71 -14.91 23.73
CA ASN A 49 2.20 -15.82 24.75
C ASN A 49 3.33 -16.61 25.43
N SER A 50 2.97 -17.52 26.35
CA SER A 50 3.92 -18.36 27.09
C SER A 50 4.75 -19.29 26.21
N ASP A 51 4.31 -19.58 24.98
CA ASP A 51 5.03 -20.42 24.02
C ASP A 51 6.01 -19.62 23.15
N GLY A 52 6.10 -18.30 23.36
CA GLY A 52 6.89 -17.40 22.50
C GLY A 52 6.25 -17.18 21.12
N LEU A 53 4.93 -17.37 21.00
CA LEU A 53 4.17 -17.15 19.76
C LEU A 53 3.18 -15.99 19.91
N ASN A 54 2.69 -15.48 18.79
CA ASN A 54 1.66 -14.43 18.84
C ASN A 54 0.28 -15.03 19.18
N PRO A 55 -0.54 -14.36 20.01
CA PRO A 55 -1.92 -14.79 20.25
C PRO A 55 -2.74 -14.81 18.96
N LEU A 56 -3.48 -15.90 18.70
CA LEU A 56 -4.31 -16.02 17.48
C LEU A 56 -5.51 -15.06 17.48
N ASN A 57 -5.92 -14.55 18.64
CA ASN A 57 -7.04 -13.62 18.78
C ASN A 57 -6.63 -12.14 18.74
N CYS A 58 -5.36 -11.82 18.45
CA CYS A 58 -4.90 -10.43 18.33
C CYS A 58 -5.42 -9.75 17.05
N LEU A 59 -5.39 -8.41 17.05
CA LEU A 59 -5.78 -7.60 15.89
C LEU A 59 -4.97 -7.92 14.63
N THR A 60 -3.67 -8.20 14.77
CA THR A 60 -2.83 -8.59 13.62
C THR A 60 -3.33 -9.86 12.95
N ALA A 61 -3.64 -10.90 13.73
CA ALA A 61 -4.18 -12.15 13.19
C ALA A 61 -5.54 -11.93 12.50
N LYS A 62 -6.44 -11.17 13.13
CA LYS A 62 -7.75 -10.80 12.56
C LYS A 62 -7.62 -10.02 11.26
N MET A 63 -6.65 -9.12 11.17
CA MET A 63 -6.34 -8.41 9.93
C MET A 63 -5.90 -9.38 8.84
N TYR A 64 -4.94 -10.26 9.11
CA TYR A 64 -4.48 -11.24 8.12
C TYR A 64 -5.59 -12.21 7.70
N ASP A 65 -6.49 -12.63 8.59
CA ASP A 65 -7.65 -13.45 8.24
C ASP A 65 -8.56 -12.80 7.20
N GLN A 66 -8.64 -11.46 7.15
CA GLN A 66 -9.46 -10.74 6.16
C GLN A 66 -8.70 -10.40 4.87
N THR A 67 -7.37 -10.41 4.90
CA THR A 67 -6.56 -9.74 3.87
C THR A 67 -5.51 -10.63 3.21
N ALA A 68 -5.10 -11.73 3.84
CA ALA A 68 -4.19 -12.69 3.26
C ALA A 68 -4.90 -13.54 2.19
N LEU A 69 -4.11 -14.08 1.25
CA LEU A 69 -4.63 -15.06 0.28
C LEU A 69 -4.67 -16.46 0.88
N TYR A 70 -3.67 -16.82 1.68
CA TYR A 70 -3.54 -18.15 2.24
C TYR A 70 -3.42 -18.12 3.76
N ARG A 71 -4.09 -19.08 4.40
CA ARG A 71 -3.92 -19.41 5.82
C ARG A 71 -3.33 -20.80 5.95
N TYR A 72 -2.29 -20.93 6.74
CA TYR A 72 -1.60 -22.17 7.04
C TYR A 72 -1.91 -22.56 8.47
N VAL A 73 -2.35 -23.80 8.68
CA VAL A 73 -2.65 -24.36 9.99
C VAL A 73 -1.90 -25.66 10.15
N ARG A 74 -1.03 -25.74 11.16
CA ARG A 74 -0.37 -27.00 11.49
C ARG A 74 -1.41 -28.03 11.92
N VAL A 75 -1.28 -29.25 11.39
CA VAL A 75 -2.16 -30.38 11.73
C VAL A 75 -1.41 -31.56 12.33
N SER A 76 -0.09 -31.64 12.11
CA SER A 76 0.76 -32.64 12.74
C SER A 76 2.19 -32.12 12.92
N ARG A 77 3.11 -32.96 13.39
CA ARG A 77 4.52 -32.58 13.54
C ARG A 77 5.21 -32.23 12.22
N THR A 78 4.72 -32.77 11.11
CA THR A 78 5.38 -32.67 9.79
C THR A 78 4.45 -32.14 8.71
N GLU A 79 3.20 -31.81 9.05
CA GLU A 79 2.18 -31.44 8.07
C GLU A 79 1.45 -30.17 8.45
N VAL A 80 1.11 -29.40 7.41
CA VAL A 80 0.33 -28.18 7.49
C VAL A 80 -0.74 -28.18 6.40
N ILE A 81 -1.91 -27.65 6.71
CA ILE A 81 -2.96 -27.40 5.73
C ILE A 81 -2.91 -25.93 5.32
N ARG A 82 -2.68 -25.68 4.03
CA ARG A 82 -2.89 -24.39 3.37
C ARG A 82 -4.35 -24.29 2.96
N THR A 83 -5.03 -23.25 3.39
CA THR A 83 -6.38 -22.89 2.94
C THR A 83 -6.30 -21.61 2.11
N ASN A 84 -6.83 -21.63 0.90
CA ASN A 84 -7.07 -20.42 0.12
C ASN A 84 -8.29 -19.70 0.72
N LEU A 85 -8.11 -18.49 1.23
CA LEU A 85 -9.15 -17.74 1.93
C LEU A 85 -10.23 -17.19 0.99
N ASP A 86 -9.95 -17.12 -0.32
CA ASP A 86 -10.93 -16.70 -1.32
C ASP A 86 -11.82 -17.87 -1.77
N THR A 87 -11.24 -19.05 -2.00
CA THR A 87 -11.96 -20.20 -2.59
C THR A 87 -12.35 -21.27 -1.56
N GLY A 88 -11.76 -21.23 -0.36
CA GLY A 88 -11.90 -22.28 0.65
C GLY A 88 -11.14 -23.57 0.32
N GLU A 89 -10.43 -23.62 -0.80
CA GLU A 89 -9.65 -24.79 -1.22
C GLU A 89 -8.56 -25.11 -0.19
N LYS A 90 -8.45 -26.38 0.18
CA LYS A 90 -7.50 -26.88 1.17
C LYS A 90 -6.51 -27.82 0.52
N GLU A 91 -5.25 -27.67 0.90
CA GLU A 91 -4.16 -28.50 0.41
C GLU A 91 -3.18 -28.79 1.55
N ALA A 92 -2.78 -30.06 1.66
CA ALA A 92 -1.82 -30.50 2.66
C ALA A 92 -0.38 -30.39 2.12
N PHE A 93 0.51 -29.88 2.96
CA PHE A 93 1.92 -29.75 2.69
C PHE A 93 2.71 -30.54 3.73
N SER A 94 3.75 -31.21 3.27
CA SER A 94 4.71 -31.93 4.08
C SER A 94 6.08 -31.87 3.42
N ALA A 95 7.07 -32.59 3.98
CA ALA A 95 8.37 -32.75 3.34
C ALA A 95 8.28 -33.48 1.98
N LYS A 96 7.18 -34.21 1.72
CA LYS A 96 6.90 -34.80 0.41
C LYS A 96 6.18 -33.77 -0.48
N PRO A 97 6.62 -33.57 -1.73
CA PRO A 97 5.95 -32.66 -2.66
C PRO A 97 4.50 -33.06 -2.93
N ASN A 98 3.63 -32.04 -3.05
CA ASN A 98 2.26 -32.20 -3.51
C ASN A 98 2.21 -32.44 -5.05
N ILE A 99 1.00 -32.52 -5.60
CA ILE A 99 0.76 -32.70 -7.06
C ILE A 99 1.36 -31.53 -7.88
N ARG A 100 1.56 -30.37 -7.27
CA ARG A 100 2.16 -29.17 -7.88
C ARG A 100 3.68 -29.08 -7.68
N GLY A 101 4.30 -30.07 -7.04
CA GLY A 101 5.74 -30.08 -6.75
C GLY A 101 6.16 -29.18 -5.58
N GLU A 102 5.21 -28.61 -4.84
CA GLU A 102 5.48 -27.78 -3.67
C GLU A 102 5.62 -28.66 -2.40
N ALA A 103 6.63 -28.38 -1.57
CA ALA A 103 6.90 -29.11 -0.32
C ALA A 103 7.31 -28.14 0.80
N ILE A 104 7.16 -28.55 2.06
CA ILE A 104 7.64 -27.80 3.23
C ILE A 104 8.23 -28.74 4.29
N ASP A 105 9.46 -28.48 4.72
CA ASP A 105 9.98 -29.03 5.97
C ASP A 105 9.46 -28.17 7.13
N LEU A 106 8.34 -28.60 7.71
CA LEU A 106 7.65 -27.83 8.73
C LEU A 106 8.50 -27.59 10.00
N PRO A 107 9.16 -28.61 10.59
CA PRO A 107 10.07 -28.39 11.72
C PRO A 107 11.16 -27.37 11.45
N LEU A 108 11.83 -27.46 10.29
CA LEU A 108 12.88 -26.51 9.92
C LEU A 108 12.30 -25.09 9.73
N TYR A 109 11.19 -24.99 9.00
CA TYR A 109 10.51 -23.72 8.74
C TYR A 109 10.14 -22.98 10.04
N LEU A 110 9.51 -23.68 11.00
CA LEU A 110 9.14 -23.06 12.28
C LEU A 110 10.37 -22.66 13.10
N ALA A 111 11.38 -23.53 13.16
CA ALA A 111 12.60 -23.28 13.93
C ALA A 111 13.38 -22.06 13.42
N GLU A 112 13.36 -21.80 12.11
CA GLU A 112 13.98 -20.60 11.53
C GLU A 112 13.12 -19.37 11.77
N ARG A 113 11.81 -19.47 11.56
CA ARG A 113 10.90 -18.30 11.62
C ARG A 113 10.73 -17.74 13.02
N ILE A 114 10.61 -18.58 14.04
CA ILE A 114 10.38 -18.15 15.44
C ILE A 114 11.59 -17.35 15.99
N LYS A 115 12.79 -17.52 15.42
CA LYS A 115 13.98 -16.73 15.82
C LYS A 115 13.85 -15.25 15.49
N HIS A 116 12.95 -14.86 14.58
CA HIS A 116 12.75 -13.47 14.23
C HIS A 116 11.84 -12.78 15.25
N PRO A 117 12.22 -11.60 15.79
CA PRO A 117 11.44 -10.92 16.82
C PRO A 117 10.06 -10.44 16.36
N ASN A 118 9.84 -10.32 15.05
CA ASN A 118 8.58 -9.89 14.44
C ASN A 118 7.95 -11.01 13.60
N HIS A 119 8.13 -12.28 14.01
CA HIS A 119 7.58 -13.41 13.26
C HIS A 119 6.04 -13.37 13.25
N LEU A 120 5.42 -13.79 12.14
CA LEU A 120 3.97 -13.82 11.96
C LEU A 120 3.41 -15.23 12.17
N ILE A 121 3.83 -15.85 13.28
CA ILE A 121 3.33 -17.17 13.69
C ILE A 121 2.46 -16.98 14.92
N PHE A 122 1.23 -17.44 14.82
CA PHE A 122 0.16 -17.24 15.77
C PHE A 122 -0.28 -18.58 16.38
N GLY A 123 -0.99 -18.52 17.51
CA GLY A 123 -1.54 -19.69 18.19
C GLY A 123 -0.63 -20.20 19.30
N THR A 124 -0.72 -21.50 19.58
CA THR A 124 0.10 -22.16 20.61
C THR A 124 1.05 -23.15 19.97
N LYS A 125 2.02 -23.62 20.75
CA LYS A 125 2.89 -24.71 20.31
C LYS A 125 2.04 -25.90 19.84
N GLU A 126 2.42 -26.50 18.71
CA GLU A 126 1.71 -27.60 18.03
C GLU A 126 0.37 -27.24 17.36
N ASN A 127 -0.14 -26.01 17.54
CA ASN A 127 -1.32 -25.47 16.86
C ASN A 127 -0.98 -24.15 16.15
N GLU A 128 0.21 -24.08 15.54
CA GLU A 128 0.69 -22.86 14.90
C GLU A 128 -0.13 -22.52 13.65
N VAL A 129 -0.41 -21.23 13.51
CA VAL A 129 -1.11 -20.63 12.36
C VAL A 129 -0.24 -19.52 11.79
N TRP A 130 -0.13 -19.44 10.47
CA TRP A 130 0.48 -18.28 9.82
C TRP A 130 -0.20 -18.01 8.49
N TYR A 131 0.10 -16.85 7.91
CA TYR A 131 -0.53 -16.37 6.69
C TYR A 131 0.52 -16.22 5.60
N GLY A 132 0.13 -16.49 4.36
CA GLY A 132 1.02 -16.38 3.21
C GLY A 132 0.46 -15.55 2.08
N HIS A 133 1.40 -15.08 1.26
CA HIS A 133 1.24 -14.05 0.23
C HIS A 133 0.89 -12.66 0.80
N ASN A 134 1.40 -11.60 0.17
CA ASN A 134 1.17 -10.22 0.61
C ASN A 134 -0.33 -9.94 0.74
N LEU A 135 -0.67 -9.03 1.67
CA LEU A 135 -1.99 -8.44 1.80
C LEU A 135 -2.56 -8.18 0.40
N ARG A 136 -3.70 -8.81 0.09
CA ARG A 136 -4.38 -8.70 -1.19
C ARG A 136 -4.59 -7.21 -1.54
N ARG A 137 -5.04 -6.92 -2.76
CA ARG A 137 -5.89 -5.71 -2.95
C ARG A 137 -7.06 -5.82 -1.97
N THR A 138 -6.91 -5.22 -0.79
CA THR A 138 -7.88 -5.34 0.29
C THR A 138 -9.17 -4.73 -0.20
N SER A 139 -10.19 -5.57 -0.36
CA SER A 139 -11.51 -5.11 -0.78
C SER A 139 -12.07 -4.17 0.28
N HIS A 140 -13.00 -3.30 -0.11
CA HIS A 140 -13.69 -2.43 0.86
C HIS A 140 -14.34 -3.25 1.97
N ALA A 141 -15.00 -4.36 1.63
CA ALA A 141 -15.64 -5.25 2.59
C ALA A 141 -14.65 -5.90 3.58
N ALA A 142 -13.45 -6.28 3.13
CA ALA A 142 -12.42 -6.80 4.01
C ALA A 142 -11.92 -5.70 4.97
N LEU A 143 -11.67 -4.48 4.47
CA LEU A 143 -11.29 -3.36 5.31
C LEU A 143 -12.37 -3.00 6.34
N ASP A 144 -13.65 -3.06 5.97
CA ASP A 144 -14.75 -2.77 6.90
C ASP A 144 -14.73 -3.74 8.09
N LYS A 145 -14.49 -5.03 7.83
CA LYS A 145 -14.34 -6.03 8.91
C LYS A 145 -13.12 -5.77 9.79
N VAL A 146 -12.00 -5.35 9.21
CA VAL A 146 -10.78 -5.01 9.97
C VAL A 146 -11.02 -3.78 10.84
N TRP A 147 -11.60 -2.71 10.28
CA TRP A 147 -11.91 -1.50 11.04
C TRP A 147 -12.94 -1.76 12.14
N ASN A 148 -13.97 -2.57 11.88
CA ASN A 148 -14.90 -2.99 12.93
C ASN A 148 -14.19 -3.70 14.09
N ALA A 149 -13.21 -4.56 13.81
CA ALA A 149 -12.42 -5.21 14.87
C ALA A 149 -11.55 -4.21 15.63
N ILE A 150 -10.88 -3.28 14.93
CA ILE A 150 -10.09 -2.20 15.54
C ILE A 150 -10.97 -1.36 16.47
N GLU A 151 -12.11 -0.87 16.01
CA GLU A 151 -12.99 0.01 16.79
C GLU A 151 -13.65 -0.71 17.98
N THR A 152 -13.80 -2.04 17.90
CA THR A 152 -14.33 -2.87 18.99
C THR A 152 -13.29 -3.12 20.08
N GLU A 153 -12.02 -3.31 19.71
CA GLU A 153 -10.95 -3.74 20.62
C GLU A 153 -10.05 -2.59 21.08
N THR A 154 -10.16 -1.42 20.47
CA THR A 154 -9.34 -0.23 20.75
C THR A 154 -10.19 1.03 20.82
N GLU A 155 -9.61 2.11 21.31
CA GLU A 155 -10.21 3.46 21.27
C GLU A 155 -10.05 4.14 19.91
N GLU A 156 -9.31 3.52 18.99
CA GLU A 156 -9.09 4.05 17.65
C GLU A 156 -10.41 4.05 16.86
N ARG A 157 -10.64 5.14 16.12
CA ARG A 157 -11.85 5.32 15.29
C ARG A 157 -11.46 5.75 13.90
N GLU A 158 -12.09 5.17 12.87
CA GLU A 158 -11.77 5.48 11.47
C GLU A 158 -11.90 6.99 11.17
N ILE A 159 -12.81 7.68 11.85
CA ILE A 159 -13.02 9.13 11.69
C ILE A 159 -11.78 9.97 11.99
N PHE A 160 -10.85 9.49 12.83
CA PHE A 160 -9.58 10.17 13.11
C PHE A 160 -8.53 9.96 12.02
N TYR A 161 -8.75 8.98 11.12
CA TYR A 161 -7.78 8.48 10.16
C TYR A 161 -8.17 8.79 8.71
N GLN A 162 -8.49 10.05 8.44
CA GLN A 162 -8.99 10.49 7.12
C GLN A 162 -7.89 10.98 6.17
N LEU A 163 -6.71 11.31 6.68
CA LEU A 163 -5.59 11.87 5.91
C LEU A 163 -4.42 10.90 5.81
N TRP A 164 -3.68 10.87 4.71
CA TRP A 164 -2.51 10.00 4.61
C TRP A 164 -1.43 10.40 5.66
N PRO A 165 -0.78 9.44 6.35
CA PRO A 165 0.23 9.74 7.35
C PRO A 165 1.56 10.17 6.71
N LEU A 166 1.59 11.38 6.13
CA LEU A 166 2.80 11.97 5.57
C LEU A 166 3.79 12.33 6.68
N SER A 167 5.04 11.93 6.48
CA SER A 167 6.15 12.37 7.32
C SER A 167 6.42 13.88 7.15
N LYS A 168 7.06 14.49 8.15
CA LYS A 168 7.47 15.89 8.09
C LYS A 168 8.31 16.20 6.84
N ARG A 169 9.20 15.28 6.45
CA ARG A 169 10.07 15.45 5.28
C ARG A 169 9.26 15.44 3.98
N GLU A 170 8.21 14.64 3.90
CA GLU A 170 7.34 14.62 2.72
C GLU A 170 6.53 15.90 2.62
N ARG A 171 5.98 16.42 3.73
CA ARG A 171 5.25 17.69 3.77
C ARG A 171 6.13 18.92 3.49
N GLN A 172 7.42 18.82 3.76
CA GLN A 172 8.41 19.82 3.37
C GLN A 172 8.78 19.74 1.88
N ALA A 173 8.83 18.53 1.31
CA ALA A 173 9.32 18.31 -0.04
C ALA A 173 8.22 18.43 -1.12
N TYR A 174 6.97 18.18 -0.74
CA TYR A 174 5.84 18.00 -1.65
C TYR A 174 4.59 18.70 -1.13
N LEU A 175 3.71 19.08 -2.03
CA LEU A 175 2.40 19.62 -1.70
C LEU A 175 1.37 18.51 -1.70
N ALA A 176 0.77 18.22 -0.57
CA ALA A 176 -0.35 17.30 -0.49
C ALA A 176 -1.68 18.07 -0.44
N ILE A 177 -2.64 17.66 -1.26
CA ILE A 177 -3.98 18.27 -1.32
C ILE A 177 -5.07 17.24 -1.12
N SER A 178 -6.15 17.64 -0.45
CA SER A 178 -7.35 16.83 -0.30
C SER A 178 -8.25 16.98 -1.51
N VAL A 179 -8.74 15.87 -2.03
CA VAL A 179 -9.66 15.80 -3.16
C VAL A 179 -10.88 14.92 -2.85
N GLN A 180 -11.91 15.01 -3.69
CA GLN A 180 -12.98 14.01 -3.70
C GLN A 180 -12.41 12.60 -3.96
N ASP A 181 -13.08 11.58 -3.42
CA ASP A 181 -12.59 10.20 -3.49
C ASP A 181 -12.55 9.66 -4.94
N PHE A 182 -11.67 8.69 -5.19
CA PHE A 182 -11.46 8.11 -6.52
C PHE A 182 -11.12 6.61 -6.46
N THR A 183 -11.32 5.92 -7.58
CA THR A 183 -11.07 4.48 -7.69
C THR A 183 -9.57 4.16 -7.76
N ASP A 184 -9.18 2.91 -7.44
CA ASP A 184 -7.78 2.47 -7.61
C ASP A 184 -7.29 2.59 -9.06
N ASN A 185 -8.18 2.42 -10.03
CA ASN A 185 -7.84 2.59 -11.45
C ASN A 185 -7.51 4.05 -11.76
N GLN A 186 -8.27 5.00 -11.22
CA GLN A 186 -7.97 6.42 -11.34
C GLN A 186 -6.67 6.79 -10.62
N ALA A 187 -6.45 6.25 -9.42
CA ALA A 187 -5.19 6.42 -8.70
C ALA A 187 -3.99 5.99 -9.55
N ALA A 188 -4.09 4.81 -10.19
CA ALA A 188 -3.07 4.30 -11.10
C ALA A 188 -2.88 5.19 -12.34
N LEU A 189 -3.95 5.75 -12.89
CA LEU A 189 -3.89 6.68 -14.03
C LEU A 189 -3.19 8.00 -13.67
N PHE A 190 -3.45 8.54 -12.47
CA PHE A 190 -2.83 9.80 -12.02
C PHE A 190 -1.31 9.71 -11.93
N VAL A 191 -0.78 8.57 -11.48
CA VAL A 191 0.67 8.37 -11.30
C VAL A 191 1.34 7.69 -12.51
N ARG A 192 0.60 7.41 -13.59
CA ARG A 192 1.11 6.63 -14.71
C ARG A 192 2.17 7.41 -15.50
N PRO A 193 3.32 6.79 -15.83
CA PRO A 193 4.29 7.38 -16.76
C PRO A 193 3.77 7.40 -18.19
N GLU A 194 4.39 8.24 -19.01
CA GLU A 194 4.27 8.19 -20.47
C GLU A 194 5.47 7.40 -21.02
N LEU A 195 5.16 6.37 -21.81
CA LEU A 195 6.16 5.46 -22.37
C LEU A 195 6.13 5.56 -23.90
N LYS A 196 7.31 5.46 -24.52
CA LYS A 196 7.47 5.38 -25.97
C LYS A 196 8.16 4.07 -26.32
N LEU A 197 7.61 3.32 -27.27
CA LEU A 197 8.27 2.15 -27.82
C LEU A 197 9.52 2.61 -28.58
N ILE A 198 10.69 2.08 -28.21
CA ILE A 198 11.97 2.40 -28.84
C ILE A 198 12.51 1.25 -29.69
N GLY A 199 11.98 0.05 -29.54
CA GLY A 199 12.36 -1.11 -30.33
C GLY A 199 11.87 -2.41 -29.71
N VAL A 200 12.46 -3.51 -30.17
CA VAL A 200 12.21 -4.87 -29.70
C VAL A 200 13.55 -5.47 -29.32
N ASN A 201 13.63 -6.17 -28.18
CA ASN A 201 14.86 -6.82 -27.73
C ASN A 201 15.12 -8.13 -28.52
N ASP A 202 16.28 -8.75 -28.31
CA ASP A 202 16.65 -10.02 -28.97
C ASP A 202 15.71 -11.20 -28.66
N ARG A 203 14.83 -11.05 -27.67
CA ARG A 203 13.80 -12.04 -27.28
C ARG A 203 12.45 -11.80 -27.92
N GLY A 204 12.30 -10.72 -28.70
CA GLY A 204 11.02 -10.34 -29.29
C GLY A 204 10.11 -9.51 -28.38
N ASP A 205 10.60 -9.06 -27.21
CA ASP A 205 9.81 -8.21 -26.30
C ASP A 205 9.96 -6.73 -26.67
N ASP A 206 8.84 -6.01 -26.61
CA ASP A 206 8.79 -4.56 -26.75
C ASP A 206 9.65 -3.85 -25.68
N VAL A 207 10.54 -2.96 -26.14
CA VAL A 207 11.38 -2.13 -25.29
C VAL A 207 10.82 -0.71 -25.26
N PHE A 208 10.50 -0.23 -24.06
CA PHE A 208 9.94 1.10 -23.84
C PHE A 208 10.96 2.04 -23.17
N ASP A 209 10.98 3.29 -23.61
CA ASP A 209 11.65 4.38 -22.92
C ASP A 209 10.63 5.32 -22.23
N VAL A 210 11.04 5.93 -21.13
CA VAL A 210 10.18 6.82 -20.33
C VAL A 210 10.30 8.25 -20.87
N THR A 211 9.31 8.68 -21.67
CA THR A 211 9.26 10.06 -22.15
C THR A 211 8.87 11.03 -21.06
N ARG A 212 7.96 10.61 -20.15
CA ARG A 212 7.60 11.36 -18.94
C ARG A 212 7.40 10.46 -17.75
N LYS A 213 7.89 10.88 -16.59
CA LYS A 213 7.62 10.14 -15.33
C LYS A 213 6.15 10.14 -14.96
N ARG A 214 5.40 11.19 -15.32
CA ARG A 214 3.96 11.35 -15.07
C ARG A 214 3.25 11.94 -16.28
N SER A 215 2.11 11.34 -16.59
CA SER A 215 1.21 11.75 -17.70
C SER A 215 0.18 12.80 -17.27
N GLN A 216 -0.11 12.91 -15.97
CA GLN A 216 -1.03 13.88 -15.40
C GLN A 216 -0.27 14.97 -14.63
N LEU A 217 -0.82 16.18 -14.62
CA LEU A 217 -0.32 17.33 -13.86
C LEU A 217 -1.45 18.06 -13.13
N ILE A 218 -1.07 18.84 -12.13
CA ILE A 218 -1.92 19.86 -11.50
C ILE A 218 -1.16 21.18 -11.55
N ASN A 219 -1.78 22.21 -12.13
CA ASN A 219 -1.24 23.56 -12.05
C ASN A 219 -1.60 24.15 -10.67
N TRP A 220 -0.79 23.81 -9.67
CA TRP A 220 -1.03 24.16 -8.28
C TRP A 220 -0.94 25.67 -8.02
N LYS A 221 -0.21 26.44 -8.85
CA LYS A 221 -0.11 27.91 -8.77
C LYS A 221 -1.43 28.61 -9.08
N ASN A 222 -2.29 27.97 -9.86
CA ASN A 222 -3.63 28.49 -10.18
C ASN A 222 -4.68 28.09 -9.14
N LEU A 223 -4.32 27.34 -8.11
CA LEU A 223 -5.23 26.99 -7.03
C LEU A 223 -5.25 28.10 -5.98
N SER A 224 -6.43 28.42 -5.47
CA SER A 224 -6.58 29.33 -4.33
C SER A 224 -6.14 28.65 -3.04
N LEU A 225 -4.83 28.63 -2.79
CA LEU A 225 -4.23 28.00 -1.60
C LEU A 225 -4.17 28.99 -0.41
N PRO A 226 -4.26 28.50 0.84
CA PRO A 226 -4.19 29.35 2.04
C PRO A 226 -2.75 29.79 2.39
N VAL A 227 -1.76 29.46 1.55
CA VAL A 227 -0.33 29.69 1.76
C VAL A 227 0.27 30.30 0.49
N SER A 228 1.29 31.15 0.65
CA SER A 228 1.95 31.79 -0.49
C SER A 228 2.86 30.82 -1.24
N GLU A 229 3.09 31.09 -2.52
CA GLU A 229 4.00 30.29 -3.36
C GLU A 229 5.41 30.21 -2.77
N ALA A 230 5.92 31.32 -2.23
CA ALA A 230 7.26 31.38 -1.64
C ALA A 230 7.42 30.43 -0.44
N ILE A 231 6.36 30.18 0.33
CA ILE A 231 6.37 29.22 1.44
C ILE A 231 6.39 27.79 0.90
N LEU A 232 5.60 27.49 -0.13
CA LEU A 232 5.53 26.16 -0.76
C LEU A 232 6.83 25.77 -1.47
N GLU A 233 7.50 26.73 -2.09
CA GLU A 233 8.81 26.51 -2.72
C GLU A 233 9.94 26.37 -1.68
N ASN A 234 9.71 26.84 -0.44
CA ASN A 234 10.65 26.71 0.66
C ASN A 234 10.55 25.35 1.36
N LYS A 235 11.44 24.44 0.96
CA LYS A 235 11.53 23.06 1.47
C LYS A 235 12.00 22.91 2.93
N THR A 236 12.21 24.00 3.67
CA THR A 236 12.51 23.92 5.11
C THR A 236 11.24 24.01 5.96
N VAL A 237 10.15 24.55 5.41
CA VAL A 237 8.90 24.77 6.14
C VAL A 237 7.99 23.56 5.98
N ASP A 238 7.42 23.10 7.09
CA ASP A 238 6.40 22.05 7.09
C ASP A 238 5.05 22.69 6.74
N VAL A 239 4.48 22.33 5.59
CA VAL A 239 3.22 22.90 5.10
C VAL A 239 2.20 21.79 4.93
N ASP A 240 1.07 21.92 5.64
CA ASP A 240 -0.06 21.00 5.50
C ASP A 240 -1.37 21.78 5.35
N ILE A 241 -1.96 21.71 4.16
CA ILE A 241 -3.20 22.44 3.82
C ILE A 241 -4.41 21.50 3.71
N ARG A 242 -4.24 20.21 4.00
CA ARG A 242 -5.23 19.16 3.69
C ARG A 242 -6.51 19.27 4.49
N ASN A 243 -6.46 19.91 5.66
CA ASN A 243 -7.64 20.19 6.48
C ASN A 243 -8.40 21.47 6.05
N SER A 244 -7.80 22.30 5.20
CA SER A 244 -8.35 23.63 4.90
C SER A 244 -9.21 23.65 3.64
N LEU A 245 -8.90 22.81 2.65
CA LEU A 245 -9.55 22.83 1.33
C LEU A 245 -9.76 21.43 0.79
N GLN A 246 -10.88 21.22 0.12
CA GLN A 246 -11.17 20.03 -0.65
C GLN A 246 -11.39 20.42 -2.11
N PHE A 247 -10.65 19.81 -3.02
CA PHE A 247 -10.75 20.07 -4.46
C PHE A 247 -11.48 18.95 -5.21
N ASP A 248 -12.08 19.32 -6.34
CA ASP A 248 -12.61 18.37 -7.31
C ASP A 248 -11.47 17.98 -8.28
N TYR A 249 -11.01 16.73 -8.22
CA TYR A 249 -9.91 16.26 -9.06
C TYR A 249 -10.21 16.43 -10.55
N SER A 250 -11.48 16.34 -10.97
CA SER A 250 -11.86 16.42 -12.39
C SER A 250 -11.65 17.82 -12.98
N LYS A 251 -11.58 18.84 -12.13
CA LYS A 251 -11.37 20.25 -12.52
C LYS A 251 -9.90 20.67 -12.50
N ILE A 252 -9.09 20.01 -11.67
CA ILE A 252 -7.70 20.43 -11.41
C ILE A 252 -6.66 19.52 -12.08
N VAL A 253 -6.98 18.25 -12.30
CA VAL A 253 -6.08 17.28 -12.94
C VAL A 253 -6.17 17.45 -14.45
N LYS A 254 -5.03 17.69 -15.09
CA LYS A 254 -4.92 17.82 -16.53
C LYS A 254 -3.97 16.77 -17.08
N THR A 255 -4.34 16.19 -18.21
CA THR A 255 -3.40 15.37 -18.98
C THR A 255 -2.41 16.31 -19.65
N LYS A 256 -1.12 16.00 -19.53
CA LYS A 256 -0.10 16.76 -20.24
C LYS A 256 -0.32 16.62 -21.73
N ASP A 257 -0.26 17.72 -22.47
CA ASP A 257 -0.29 17.67 -23.92
C ASP A 257 0.79 16.71 -24.42
N LYS A 258 0.41 15.81 -25.34
CA LYS A 258 1.38 14.92 -25.97
C LYS A 258 2.45 15.78 -26.61
N ILE A 259 3.72 15.45 -26.40
CA ILE A 259 4.79 16.05 -27.20
C ILE A 259 4.60 15.47 -28.60
N THR A 260 3.88 16.19 -29.47
CA THR A 260 3.84 15.89 -30.91
C THR A 260 5.18 16.35 -31.49
N GLY A 261 6.22 15.57 -31.21
CA GLY A 261 7.48 15.64 -31.93
C GLY A 261 7.39 14.74 -33.15
N VAL A 262 6.74 15.22 -34.22
CA VAL A 262 7.06 14.75 -35.57
C VAL A 262 8.12 15.71 -36.08
N ALA A 263 9.29 15.15 -36.35
CA ALA A 263 10.41 15.83 -37.02
C ALA A 263 10.01 16.24 -38.44
#